data_AF-A0A523FIU9-F1
#
_entry.id   AF-A0A523FIU9-F1
#
_cell.length_a   1.000
_cell.length_b   1.000
_cell.length_c   1.000
_cell.angle_alpha   90.00
_cell.angle_beta   90.00
_cell.angle_gamma   90.00
#
_symmetry.space_group_name_H-M   'P 1'
#
loop_
_entity.id
_entity.type
_entity.pdbx_description
1 polymer ?
#
loop_
_entity_poly.entity_id
_entity_poly.type
_entity_poly.pdbx_seq_one_letter_code
_entity_poly.pdbx_strand_id
1 'polypeptide(L)'
;MSDESPNQAPQTANWWKTNQGAGAVMTVLFALLLLYVIFLTDAFRPLRDGFLLGFFPIMTAAMCVGFAAILLVDRLRKKVIPDYARLDWKFVGFVIGSIAWCGVFFWFLIRVGFVVTAPIFMFGLIYTLGLRPARTAFLASLAISATVFAIFWIIGARLPIGPEWLMEKWGLPVVY
;
A
#
# COMPACT_ATOMS: atom_id res chain seq x y z
N MET A 1 -45.59 4.78 -6.94
CA MET A 1 -44.43 5.66 -7.14
C MET A 1 -43.18 4.81 -7.01
N SER A 2 -42.70 4.31 -8.13
CA SER A 2 -41.46 3.55 -8.25
C SER A 2 -40.33 4.56 -8.40
N ASP A 3 -39.51 4.70 -7.35
CA ASP A 3 -38.24 5.43 -7.41
C ASP A 3 -37.27 4.66 -8.32
N GLU A 4 -37.42 4.85 -9.63
CA GLU A 4 -36.39 4.48 -10.60
C GLU A 4 -35.24 5.48 -10.45
N SER A 5 -34.29 5.15 -9.57
CA SER A 5 -33.01 5.83 -9.52
C SER A 5 -32.29 5.65 -10.87
N PRO A 6 -31.96 6.72 -11.61
CA PRO A 6 -31.44 6.64 -12.99
C PRO A 6 -29.99 6.12 -13.10
N ASN A 7 -29.47 5.44 -12.07
CA ASN A 7 -28.08 4.98 -11.98
C ASN A 7 -27.92 3.46 -11.80
N GLN A 8 -28.96 2.66 -12.05
CA GLN A 8 -28.80 1.21 -12.12
C GLN A 8 -28.29 0.82 -13.50
N ALA A 9 -26.95 0.66 -13.61
CA ALA A 9 -26.33 0.05 -14.77
C ALA A 9 -27.00 -1.31 -15.08
N PRO A 10 -27.20 -1.66 -16.35
CA PRO A 10 -27.95 -2.85 -16.75
C PRO A 10 -27.39 -4.11 -16.08
N GLN A 11 -28.31 -4.96 -15.62
CA GLN A 11 -28.12 -6.16 -14.82
C GLN A 11 -27.47 -7.33 -15.60
N THR A 12 -26.63 -7.02 -16.60
CA THR A 12 -25.80 -7.95 -17.38
C THR A 12 -24.32 -7.57 -17.29
N ALA A 13 -23.91 -6.95 -16.19
CA ALA A 13 -22.51 -6.68 -15.97
C ALA A 13 -21.75 -7.99 -15.75
N ASN A 14 -20.76 -8.25 -16.61
CA ASN A 14 -19.86 -9.38 -16.49
C ASN A 14 -19.36 -9.54 -15.05
N TRP A 15 -19.47 -10.75 -14.48
CA TRP A 15 -19.17 -11.04 -13.07
C TRP A 15 -17.80 -10.50 -12.62
N TRP A 16 -16.79 -10.51 -13.50
CA TRP A 16 -15.45 -9.97 -13.22
C TRP A 16 -15.41 -8.46 -12.95
N LYS A 17 -16.42 -7.70 -13.38
CA LYS A 17 -16.56 -6.25 -13.13
C LYS A 17 -17.29 -5.93 -11.82
N THR A 18 -17.73 -6.95 -11.08
CA THR A 18 -18.35 -6.77 -9.76
C THR A 18 -17.29 -6.70 -8.66
N ASN A 19 -17.64 -6.14 -7.50
CA ASN A 19 -16.77 -6.17 -6.31
C ASN A 19 -16.36 -7.60 -5.94
N GLN A 20 -17.25 -8.58 -6.13
CA GLN A 20 -16.98 -10.00 -5.92
C GLN A 20 -15.91 -10.52 -6.89
N GLY A 21 -16.02 -10.19 -8.18
CA GLY A 21 -15.05 -10.57 -9.20
C GLY A 21 -13.68 -9.97 -8.94
N ALA A 22 -13.62 -8.66 -8.66
CA ALA A 22 -12.40 -7.96 -8.29
C ALA A 22 -11.79 -8.54 -7.00
N GLY A 23 -12.62 -8.77 -5.98
CA GLY A 23 -12.24 -9.41 -4.72
C GLY A 23 -11.63 -10.79 -4.93
N ALA A 24 -12.20 -11.62 -5.82
CA ALA A 24 -11.68 -12.95 -6.12
C ALA A 24 -10.29 -12.90 -6.74
N VAL A 25 -10.10 -12.05 -7.76
CA VAL A 25 -8.81 -11.86 -8.42
C VAL A 25 -7.76 -11.33 -7.44
N MET A 26 -8.11 -10.29 -6.66
CA MET A 26 -7.21 -9.73 -5.64
C MET A 26 -6.85 -10.76 -4.56
N THR A 27 -7.82 -11.55 -4.09
CA THR A 27 -7.58 -12.59 -3.08
C THR A 27 -6.58 -13.62 -3.60
N VAL A 28 -6.76 -14.12 -4.83
CA VAL A 28 -5.83 -15.08 -5.44
C VAL A 28 -4.44 -14.45 -5.59
N LEU A 29 -4.36 -13.22 -6.10
CA LEU A 29 -3.08 -12.53 -6.30
C LEU A 29 -2.34 -12.29 -4.97
N PHE A 30 -3.02 -11.77 -3.96
CA PHE A 30 -2.40 -11.54 -2.65
C PHE A 30 -2.10 -12.83 -1.91
N ALA A 31 -2.89 -13.90 -2.10
CA ALA A 31 -2.57 -15.21 -1.54
C ALA A 31 -1.31 -15.79 -2.18
N LEU A 32 -1.16 -15.70 -3.50
CA LEU A 32 0.06 -16.10 -4.20
C LEU A 32 1.27 -15.28 -3.73
N LEU A 33 1.11 -13.97 -3.54
CA LEU A 33 2.16 -13.11 -2.99
C LEU A 33 2.53 -13.52 -1.55
N LEU A 34 1.55 -13.80 -0.70
CA LEU A 34 1.78 -14.26 0.66
C LEU A 34 2.52 -15.61 0.68
N LEU A 35 2.09 -16.56 -0.15
CA LEU A 35 2.76 -17.85 -0.32
C LEU A 35 4.19 -17.67 -0.82
N TYR A 36 4.41 -16.78 -1.78
CA TYR A 36 5.74 -16.43 -2.27
C TYR A 36 6.61 -15.91 -1.13
N VAL A 37 6.14 -14.96 -0.33
CA VAL A 37 6.91 -14.41 0.80
C VAL A 37 7.23 -15.52 1.82
N ILE A 38 6.23 -16.29 2.25
CA ILE A 38 6.39 -17.34 3.27
C ILE A 38 7.36 -18.44 2.82
N PHE A 39 7.16 -18.98 1.62
CA PHE A 39 7.84 -20.20 1.18
C PHE A 39 9.10 -19.94 0.36
N LEU A 40 9.09 -18.91 -0.49
CA LEU A 40 10.18 -18.69 -1.44
C LEU A 40 11.18 -17.66 -0.95
N THR A 41 10.82 -16.84 0.05
CA THR A 41 11.72 -15.77 0.47
C THR A 41 12.49 -16.01 1.74
N ASP A 42 12.74 -17.22 2.27
CA ASP A 42 13.54 -17.35 3.53
C ASP A 42 13.04 -16.42 4.68
N ALA A 43 11.74 -16.09 4.69
CA ALA A 43 11.21 -14.97 5.47
C ALA A 43 11.30 -15.17 6.99
N PHE A 44 11.54 -16.40 7.43
CA PHE A 44 11.70 -16.80 8.83
C PHE A 44 13.17 -16.92 9.28
N ARG A 45 14.14 -16.51 8.45
CA ARG A 45 15.55 -16.53 8.87
C ARG A 45 15.79 -15.52 10.01
N PRO A 46 16.47 -15.91 11.11
CA PRO A 46 16.67 -15.05 12.28
C PRO A 46 17.45 -13.76 12.03
N LEU A 47 18.23 -13.69 10.94
CA LEU A 47 19.08 -12.54 10.60
C LEU A 47 18.48 -11.63 9.52
N ARG A 48 17.29 -11.92 8.98
CA ARG A 48 16.69 -11.06 7.97
C ARG A 48 15.86 -9.99 8.66
N ASP A 49 16.22 -8.73 8.45
CA ASP A 49 15.56 -7.57 9.05
C ASP A 49 14.04 -7.72 8.90
N GLY A 50 13.34 -7.82 10.03
CA GLY A 50 11.89 -8.00 10.07
C GLY A 50 11.12 -6.91 9.32
N PHE A 51 11.78 -5.77 9.07
CA PHE A 51 11.29 -4.64 8.31
C PHE A 51 11.27 -4.85 6.79
N LEU A 52 12.38 -5.25 6.17
CA LEU A 52 12.52 -5.21 4.72
C LEU A 52 11.80 -6.36 4.02
N LEU A 53 11.80 -7.55 4.63
CA LEU A 53 11.46 -8.77 3.90
C LEU A 53 10.93 -9.92 4.79
N GLY A 54 10.64 -9.64 6.07
CA GLY A 54 10.16 -10.61 7.06
C GLY A 54 8.71 -10.37 7.49
N PHE A 55 8.53 -9.92 8.73
CA PHE A 55 7.23 -9.80 9.39
C PHE A 55 6.25 -8.84 8.69
N PHE A 56 6.71 -7.64 8.31
CA PHE A 56 5.81 -6.62 7.74
C PHE A 56 5.21 -7.03 6.39
N PRO A 57 5.99 -7.49 5.40
CA PRO A 57 5.41 -7.98 4.14
C PRO A 57 4.42 -9.13 4.32
N ILE A 58 4.69 -10.06 5.25
CA ILE A 58 3.76 -11.17 5.56
C ILE A 58 2.45 -10.61 6.13
N MET A 59 2.54 -9.76 7.16
CA MET A 59 1.36 -9.16 7.80
C MET A 59 0.55 -8.32 6.80
N THR A 60 1.20 -7.48 6.00
CA THR A 60 0.54 -6.68 4.97
C THR A 60 -0.14 -7.57 3.94
N ALA A 61 0.55 -8.57 3.38
CA ALA A 61 -0.05 -9.48 2.42
C ALA A 61 -1.22 -10.27 3.03
N ALA A 62 -1.11 -10.74 4.27
CA ALA A 62 -2.19 -11.42 4.99
C ALA A 62 -3.41 -10.51 5.21
N MET A 63 -3.21 -9.25 5.60
CA MET A 63 -4.29 -8.27 5.71
C MET A 63 -4.93 -7.98 4.36
N CYS A 64 -4.14 -7.83 3.29
CA CYS A 64 -4.64 -7.64 1.93
C CYS A 64 -5.50 -8.82 1.47
N VAL A 65 -5.09 -10.06 1.77
CA VAL A 65 -5.91 -11.26 1.54
C VAL A 65 -7.22 -11.17 2.33
N GLY A 66 -7.16 -10.85 3.63
CA GLY A 66 -8.34 -10.71 4.46
C GLY A 66 -9.34 -9.67 3.94
N PHE A 67 -8.86 -8.47 3.61
CA PHE A 67 -9.70 -7.40 3.06
C PHE A 67 -10.26 -7.75 1.68
N ALA A 68 -9.47 -8.36 0.81
CA ALA A 68 -9.95 -8.81 -0.50
C ALA A 68 -11.00 -9.93 -0.38
N ALA A 69 -10.81 -10.85 0.57
CA ALA A 69 -11.76 -11.94 0.84
C ALA A 69 -13.08 -11.40 1.42
N ILE A 70 -13.05 -10.34 2.23
CA ILE A 70 -14.27 -9.69 2.74
C ILE A 70 -15.16 -9.21 1.58
N LEU A 71 -14.58 -8.70 0.48
CA LEU A 71 -15.34 -8.27 -0.71
C LEU A 71 -16.14 -9.42 -1.37
N LEU A 72 -15.75 -10.68 -1.13
CA LEU A 72 -16.48 -11.85 -1.64
C LEU A 72 -17.80 -12.08 -0.91
N VAL A 73 -17.86 -11.72 0.37
CA VAL A 73 -18.99 -12.00 1.26
C VAL A 73 -19.80 -10.76 1.59
N ASP A 74 -19.25 -9.57 1.37
CA ASP A 74 -19.89 -8.30 1.67
C ASP A 74 -21.30 -8.16 1.04
N ARG A 75 -22.14 -7.33 1.67
CA ARG A 75 -23.50 -7.03 1.21
C ARG A 75 -23.50 -6.36 -0.16
N LEU A 76 -22.46 -5.58 -0.48
CA LEU A 76 -22.31 -4.87 -1.76
C LEU A 76 -21.50 -5.66 -2.80
N ARG A 77 -21.26 -6.97 -2.60
CA ARG A 77 -20.41 -7.80 -3.48
C ARG A 77 -20.85 -7.82 -4.95
N LYS A 78 -22.15 -7.73 -5.24
CA LYS A 78 -22.68 -7.74 -6.62
C LYS A 78 -22.72 -6.36 -7.28
N LYS A 79 -22.37 -5.29 -6.55
CA LYS A 79 -22.39 -3.93 -7.08
C LYS A 79 -21.23 -3.75 -8.06
N VAL A 80 -21.54 -3.09 -9.18
CA VAL A 80 -20.55 -2.61 -10.13
C VAL A 80 -20.36 -1.14 -9.85
N ILE A 81 -19.14 -0.76 -9.48
CA ILE A 81 -18.83 0.65 -9.29
C ILE A 81 -18.68 1.28 -10.69
N PRO A 82 -19.42 2.35 -11.02
CA PRO A 82 -19.49 2.92 -12.37
C PRO A 82 -18.12 3.29 -12.94
N ASP A 83 -17.22 3.76 -12.09
CA ASP A 83 -15.87 4.20 -12.47
C ASP A 83 -14.99 3.04 -12.96
N TYR A 84 -15.23 1.80 -12.50
CA TYR A 84 -14.48 0.62 -12.94
C TYR A 84 -15.09 -0.06 -14.16
N ALA A 85 -16.31 0.32 -14.55
CA ALA A 85 -16.96 -0.24 -15.73
C ALA A 85 -16.23 0.16 -17.03
N ARG A 86 -15.52 1.29 -16.99
CA ARG A 86 -14.71 1.87 -18.07
C ARG A 86 -13.23 1.78 -17.70
N LEU A 87 -12.61 0.63 -17.97
CA LEU A 87 -11.15 0.48 -17.95
C LEU A 87 -10.54 1.33 -19.07
N ASP A 88 -10.26 2.60 -18.77
CA ASP A 88 -9.56 3.51 -19.68
C ASP A 88 -8.04 3.24 -19.59
N TRP A 89 -7.32 3.35 -20.70
CA TRP A 89 -5.86 3.20 -20.73
C TRP A 89 -5.17 4.21 -19.81
N LYS A 90 -5.79 5.36 -19.58
CA LYS A 90 -5.35 6.34 -18.59
C LYS A 90 -5.32 5.78 -17.16
N PHE A 91 -6.32 4.97 -16.80
CA PHE A 91 -6.36 4.32 -15.50
C PHE A 91 -5.26 3.27 -15.37
N VAL A 92 -5.03 2.48 -16.42
CA VAL A 92 -3.92 1.50 -16.44
C VAL A 92 -2.57 2.21 -16.29
N GLY A 93 -2.36 3.32 -17.01
CA GLY A 93 -1.17 4.15 -16.87
C GLY A 93 -0.99 4.71 -15.46
N PHE A 94 -2.08 5.16 -14.82
CA PHE A 94 -2.06 5.61 -13.42
C PHE A 94 -1.68 4.50 -12.44
N VAL A 95 -2.21 3.29 -12.61
CA VAL A 95 -1.88 2.12 -11.78
C VAL A 95 -0.40 1.75 -11.94
N ILE A 96 0.09 1.65 -13.17
CA ILE A 96 1.51 1.37 -13.44
C ILE A 96 2.40 2.48 -12.85
N GLY A 97 2.01 3.74 -13.01
CA GLY A 97 2.69 4.89 -12.43
C GLY A 97 2.75 4.83 -10.91
N SER A 98 1.68 4.40 -10.25
CA SER A 98 1.62 4.24 -8.79
C SER A 98 2.51 3.09 -8.31
N ILE A 99 2.56 1.97 -9.03
CA ILE A 99 3.48 0.86 -8.73
C ILE A 99 4.93 1.33 -8.90
N ALA A 100 5.25 2.04 -9.98
CA ALA A 100 6.58 2.60 -10.20
C ALA A 100 6.95 3.62 -9.12
N TRP A 101 6.01 4.46 -8.68
CA TRP A 101 6.19 5.41 -7.59
C TRP A 101 6.53 4.73 -6.27
N CYS A 102 5.86 3.61 -5.94
CA CYS A 102 6.23 2.78 -4.78
C CYS A 102 7.66 2.20 -4.93
N GLY A 103 8.05 1.79 -6.14
CA GLY A 103 9.41 1.33 -6.41
C GLY A 103 10.47 2.42 -6.19
N VAL A 104 10.21 3.63 -6.68
CA VAL A 104 11.05 4.82 -6.46
C VAL A 104 11.16 5.12 -4.95
N PHE A 105 10.06 5.04 -4.22
CA PHE A 105 10.05 5.20 -2.77
C PHE A 105 10.97 4.22 -2.06
N PHE A 106 10.86 2.92 -2.36
CA PHE A 106 11.73 1.91 -1.75
C PHE A 106 13.20 2.15 -2.09
N TRP A 107 13.50 2.54 -3.33
CA TRP A 107 14.86 2.87 -3.75
C TRP A 107 15.44 4.05 -2.95
N PHE A 108 14.67 5.12 -2.76
CA PHE A 108 15.09 6.26 -1.94
C PHE A 108 15.16 5.92 -0.45
N LEU A 109 14.25 5.09 0.06
CA LEU A 109 14.21 4.72 1.48
C LEU A 109 15.49 4.00 1.90
N ILE A 110 16.02 3.13 1.03
CA ILE A 110 17.28 2.41 1.28
C ILE A 110 18.49 3.37 1.20
N ARG A 111 18.44 4.38 0.32
CA ARG A 111 19.61 5.27 0.06
C ARG A 111 19.67 6.52 0.94
N VAL A 112 18.52 7.09 1.27
CA VAL A 112 18.40 8.39 1.95
C VAL A 112 17.83 8.23 3.36
N GLY A 113 17.11 7.15 3.62
CA GLY A 113 16.52 6.86 4.91
C GLY A 113 15.08 7.36 5.07
N PHE A 114 14.38 6.69 5.97
CA PHE A 114 12.98 6.84 6.28
C PHE A 114 12.59 8.28 6.67
N VAL A 115 13.41 8.96 7.49
CA VAL A 115 13.05 10.29 8.04
C VAL A 115 12.83 11.34 6.94
N VAL A 116 13.59 11.26 5.85
CA VAL A 116 13.48 12.20 4.73
C VAL A 116 12.51 11.66 3.68
N THR A 117 12.62 10.37 3.35
CA THR A 117 11.86 9.79 2.24
C THR A 117 10.37 9.62 2.57
N ALA A 118 10.02 9.20 3.80
CA ALA A 118 8.63 8.89 4.16
C ALA A 118 7.70 10.12 4.11
N PRO A 119 8.04 11.30 4.67
CA PRO A 119 7.16 12.46 4.61
C PRO A 119 6.92 12.97 3.18
N ILE A 120 7.94 12.92 2.32
CA ILE A 120 7.84 13.35 0.91
C ILE A 120 6.93 12.40 0.14
N PHE A 121 7.13 11.09 0.33
CA PHE A 121 6.31 10.08 -0.33
C PHE A 121 4.85 10.13 0.14
N MET A 122 4.63 10.20 1.46
CA MET A 122 3.30 10.29 2.05
C MET A 122 2.59 11.59 1.62
N PHE A 123 3.32 12.70 1.49
CA PHE A 123 2.77 13.94 0.94
C PHE A 123 2.26 13.73 -0.49
N GLY A 124 3.09 13.13 -1.36
CA GLY A 124 2.70 12.79 -2.73
C GLY A 124 1.45 11.92 -2.79
N LEU A 125 1.40 10.84 -1.98
CA LEU A 125 0.24 9.97 -1.91
C LEU A 125 -1.02 10.70 -1.44
N ILE A 126 -0.97 11.38 -0.29
CA ILE A 126 -2.12 12.10 0.29
C ILE A 126 -2.64 13.17 -0.69
N TYR A 127 -1.72 13.87 -1.37
CA TYR A 127 -2.07 14.87 -2.35
C TYR A 127 -2.76 14.25 -3.58
N THR A 128 -2.23 13.14 -4.11
CA THR A 128 -2.85 12.41 -5.23
C THR A 128 -4.20 11.78 -4.88
N LEU A 129 -4.40 11.37 -3.62
CA LEU A 129 -5.68 10.87 -3.10
C LEU A 129 -6.73 11.99 -2.91
N GLY A 130 -6.37 13.25 -3.16
CA GLY A 130 -7.33 14.35 -3.27
C GLY A 130 -7.39 15.29 -2.06
N LEU A 131 -6.43 15.23 -1.13
CA LEU A 131 -6.33 16.20 -0.04
C LEU A 131 -5.68 17.50 -0.56
N ARG A 132 -6.51 18.43 -1.03
CA ARG A 132 -6.09 19.56 -1.89
C ARG A 132 -5.40 20.75 -1.20
N PRO A 133 -5.49 21.02 0.11
CA PRO A 133 -4.59 21.99 0.72
C PRO A 133 -3.21 21.35 0.93
N ALA A 134 -2.21 21.80 0.16
CA ALA A 134 -0.84 21.28 0.27
C ALA A 134 -0.28 21.38 1.71
N ARG A 135 -0.67 22.42 2.46
CA ARG A 135 -0.28 22.57 3.86
C ARG A 135 -0.83 21.45 4.75
N THR A 136 -2.10 21.09 4.61
CA THR A 136 -2.69 20.02 5.43
C THR A 136 -2.17 18.65 5.00
N ALA A 137 -1.94 18.43 3.70
CA ALA A 137 -1.32 17.21 3.20
C ALA A 137 0.12 17.03 3.74
N PHE A 138 0.89 18.11 3.82
CA PHE A 138 2.26 18.07 4.35
C PHE A 138 2.30 17.86 5.87
N LEU A 139 1.43 18.53 6.61
CA LEU A 139 1.33 18.31 8.06
C LEU A 139 0.84 16.89 8.38
N ALA A 140 -0.13 16.38 7.61
CA ALA A 140 -0.59 15.01 7.75
C ALA A 140 0.50 14.00 7.41
N SER A 141 1.29 14.23 6.35
CA SER A 141 2.38 13.34 5.98
C SER A 141 3.49 13.30 7.03
N LEU A 142 3.83 14.45 7.62
CA LEU A 142 4.76 14.53 8.75
C LEU A 142 4.22 13.79 9.98
N ALA A 143 2.96 14.04 10.35
CA ALA A 143 2.34 13.38 11.50
C ALA A 143 2.31 11.86 11.33
N ILE A 144 1.86 11.36 10.17
CA ILE A 144 1.82 9.92 9.89
C ILE A 144 3.22 9.33 9.90
N SER A 145 4.20 9.98 9.27
CA SER A 145 5.58 9.49 9.24
C SER A 145 6.19 9.44 10.65
N ALA A 146 5.91 10.44 11.50
CA ALA A 146 6.35 10.46 12.89
C ALA A 146 5.67 9.37 13.72
N THR A 147 4.36 9.14 13.54
CA THR A 147 3.65 8.04 14.20
C THR A 147 4.21 6.68 13.81
N VAL A 148 4.44 6.46 12.50
CA VAL A 148 5.05 5.23 12.01
C VAL A 148 6.43 5.06 12.64
N PHE A 149 7.29 6.08 12.59
CA PHE A 149 8.61 6.05 13.23
C PHE A 149 8.52 5.69 14.72
N ALA A 150 7.61 6.30 15.47
CA ALA A 150 7.41 6.02 16.89
C ALA A 150 6.98 4.57 17.14
N ILE A 151 6.05 4.03 16.35
CA ILE A 151 5.62 2.62 16.46
C ILE A 151 6.80 1.68 16.21
N PHE A 152 7.58 1.93 15.15
CA PHE A 152 8.77 1.14 14.83
C PHE A 152 9.82 1.18 15.93
N TRP A 153 10.05 2.37 16.49
CA TRP A 153 10.95 2.56 17.62
C TRP A 153 10.48 1.79 18.86
N ILE A 154 9.19 1.86 19.20
CA ILE A 154 8.59 1.14 20.34
C ILE A 154 8.71 -0.39 20.17
N ILE A 155 8.52 -0.90 18.96
CA ILE A 155 8.63 -2.34 18.65
C ILE A 155 10.11 -2.79 18.60
N GLY A 156 11.06 -1.85 18.61
CA GLY A 156 12.50 -2.15 18.49
C GLY A 156 12.92 -2.59 17.09
N ALA A 157 12.10 -2.30 16.07
CA ALA A 157 12.39 -2.65 14.69
C ALA A 157 13.34 -1.62 14.07
N ARG A 158 14.39 -2.10 13.40
CA ARG A 158 15.41 -1.26 12.75
C ARG A 158 14.85 -0.68 11.46
N LEU A 159 14.89 0.65 11.36
CA LEU A 159 14.59 1.40 10.13
C LEU A 159 15.89 2.02 9.62
N PRO A 160 16.08 2.17 8.29
CA PRO A 160 17.13 3.04 7.78
C PRO A 160 16.74 4.48 8.14
N ILE A 161 17.34 5.07 9.18
CA ILE A 161 16.89 6.35 9.75
C ILE A 161 17.26 7.52 8.83
N GLY A 162 18.47 7.50 8.27
CA GLY A 162 19.01 8.58 7.45
C GLY A 162 20.15 8.12 6.54
N PRO A 163 20.73 9.04 5.77
CA PRO A 163 21.86 8.73 4.90
C PRO A 163 23.05 8.27 5.73
N GLU A 164 23.78 7.25 5.27
CA GLU A 164 24.93 6.67 5.97
C GLU A 164 25.93 7.77 6.40
N TRP A 165 26.24 8.71 5.50
CA TRP A 165 27.15 9.83 5.77
C TRP A 165 26.68 10.78 6.87
N LEU A 166 25.37 10.91 7.09
CA LEU A 166 24.80 11.71 8.17
C LEU A 166 24.83 10.91 9.48
N MET A 167 24.53 9.62 9.42
CA MET A 167 24.51 8.74 10.58
C MET A 167 25.93 8.56 11.16
N GLU A 168 26.93 8.36 10.30
CA GLU A 168 28.35 8.30 10.69
C GLU A 168 28.83 9.60 11.34
N LYS A 169 28.49 10.75 10.77
CA LYS A 169 28.88 12.07 11.29
C LYS A 169 28.32 12.35 12.68
N TRP A 170 27.17 11.76 13.02
CA TRP A 170 26.48 11.96 14.30
C TRP A 170 26.66 10.78 15.27
N GLY A 171 27.48 9.78 14.93
CA GLY A 171 27.74 8.62 15.77
C GLY A 171 26.52 7.73 15.99
N LEU A 172 25.55 7.76 15.07
CA LEU A 172 24.32 6.97 15.15
C LEU A 172 24.51 5.58 14.52
N PRO A 173 23.78 4.56 14.99
CA PRO A 173 23.93 3.19 14.50
C PRO A 173 23.53 3.07 13.02
N VAL A 174 24.49 2.74 12.16
CA VAL A 174 24.27 2.46 10.73
C VAL A 174 23.70 1.05 10.59
N VAL A 175 22.55 0.91 9.92
CA VAL A 175 21.94 -0.39 9.62
C VAL A 175 22.40 -0.77 8.21
N TYR A 176 23.23 -1.82 8.12
CA TYR A 176 23.69 -2.42 6.86
C TYR A 176 22.68 -3.42 6.30
#